data_AF-A0A091LFB3-F1
#
_entry.id   AF-A0A091LFB3-F1
#
_cell.length_a   1.000
_cell.length_b   1.000
_cell.length_c   1.000
_cell.angle_alpha   90.00
_cell.angle_beta   90.00
_cell.angle_gamma   90.00
#
_symmetry.space_group_name_H-M   'P 1'
#
loop_
_entity.id
_entity.type
_entity.pdbx_description
1 polymer ?
#
loop_
_entity_poly.entity_id
_entity_poly.type
_entity_poly.pdbx_seq_one_letter_code
_entity_poly.pdbx_strand_id
1 'polypeptide(L)'
;PMALPAAREPMLLLAITEFVANSAAFTYFTAGALRRNISSNMLPQRFPLQLRTKSMGHFAPQLQERYPDQPMELHLSARRQPLLSCRPDALHGALFGSAEAFVVLPNATRVPAFLLHLAATARG
;
A
#
# COMPACT_ATOMS: atom_id res chain seq x y z
N PRO A 1 -25.54 9.31 13.78
CA PRO A 1 -26.83 8.65 13.48
C PRO A 1 -27.05 8.57 11.97
N MET A 2 -27.24 7.37 11.41
CA MET A 2 -27.58 7.20 9.99
C MET A 2 -29.11 7.12 9.85
N ALA A 3 -29.70 7.98 9.01
CA ALA A 3 -31.11 7.91 8.68
C ALA A 3 -31.25 7.12 7.37
N LEU A 4 -31.91 5.97 7.45
CA LEU A 4 -32.26 5.19 6.27
C LEU A 4 -33.57 5.75 5.68
N PRO A 5 -33.67 5.92 4.35
CA PRO A 5 -34.95 6.28 3.75
C PRO A 5 -35.97 5.18 4.03
N ALA A 6 -37.22 5.57 4.26
CA ALA A 6 -38.35 4.64 4.34
C ALA A 6 -38.54 3.98 2.96
N ALA A 7 -37.83 2.88 2.75
CA ALA A 7 -37.82 2.17 1.49
C ALA A 7 -39.15 1.43 1.35
N ARG A 8 -39.87 1.66 0.25
CA ARG A 8 -41.21 1.09 0.08
C ARG A 8 -41.21 -0.41 -0.21
N GLU A 9 -40.15 -1.04 -0.72
CA GLU A 9 -39.98 -2.51 -0.73
C GLU A 9 -38.51 -2.98 -0.94
N PRO A 10 -37.69 -3.08 0.11
CA PRO A 10 -36.54 -4.00 0.10
C PRO A 10 -36.67 -5.06 1.20
N MET A 11 -36.35 -6.32 0.88
CA MET A 11 -36.34 -7.43 1.87
C MET A 11 -35.28 -7.23 2.97
N LEU A 12 -34.23 -6.45 2.72
CA LEU A 12 -33.23 -6.05 3.71
C LEU A 12 -32.54 -4.75 3.27
N LEU A 13 -32.37 -3.82 4.21
CA LEU A 13 -31.59 -2.58 4.01
C LEU A 13 -30.45 -2.55 5.04
N LEU A 14 -29.20 -2.55 4.56
CA LEU A 14 -28.01 -2.51 5.41
C LEU A 14 -27.30 -1.16 5.30
N ALA A 15 -27.09 -0.55 6.46
CA ALA A 15 -26.36 0.69 6.65
C ALA A 15 -24.93 0.41 7.11
N ILE A 16 -23.93 0.62 6.25
CA ILE A 16 -22.52 0.55 6.65
C ILE A 16 -22.00 1.97 6.88
N THR A 17 -21.54 2.25 8.10
CA THR A 17 -21.01 3.55 8.48
C THR A 17 -19.49 3.58 8.34
N GLU A 18 -18.93 4.79 8.23
CA GLU A 18 -17.48 4.98 8.30
C GLU A 18 -16.87 4.45 9.61
N PHE A 19 -17.64 4.39 10.70
CA PHE A 19 -17.20 3.79 11.95
C PHE A 19 -16.84 2.31 11.77
N VAL A 20 -17.68 1.52 11.10
CA VAL A 20 -17.41 0.09 10.84
C VAL A 20 -16.11 -0.08 10.05
N ALA A 21 -15.93 0.71 8.98
CA ALA A 21 -14.73 0.65 8.15
C ALA A 21 -13.47 1.09 8.93
N ASN A 22 -13.56 2.17 9.71
CA ASN A 22 -12.44 2.66 10.51
C ASN A 22 -12.08 1.72 11.66
N SER A 23 -13.05 1.06 12.30
CA SER A 23 -12.78 0.02 13.30
C SER A 23 -12.04 -1.16 12.69
N ALA A 24 -12.43 -1.62 11.50
CA ALA A 24 -11.69 -2.67 10.79
C ALA A 24 -10.26 -2.21 10.46
N ALA A 25 -10.10 -1.00 9.90
CA ALA A 25 -8.78 -0.44 9.61
C ALA A 25 -7.88 -0.34 10.85
N PHE A 26 -8.44 0.02 12.01
CA PHE A 26 -7.74 0.02 13.29
C PHE A 26 -7.26 -1.38 13.66
N THR A 27 -8.15 -2.37 13.65
CA THR A 27 -7.81 -3.75 14.01
C THR A 27 -6.73 -4.34 13.10
N TYR A 28 -6.82 -4.15 11.78
CA TYR A 28 -5.78 -4.65 10.86
C TYR A 28 -4.45 -3.93 11.04
N PHE A 29 -4.48 -2.62 11.34
CA PHE A 29 -3.28 -1.85 11.63
C PHE A 29 -2.60 -2.33 12.92
N THR A 30 -3.37 -2.45 14.02
CA THR A 30 -2.82 -2.87 15.32
C THR A 30 -2.38 -4.33 15.33
N ALA A 31 -3.02 -5.19 14.54
CA ALA A 31 -2.58 -6.57 14.33
C ALA A 31 -1.29 -6.68 13.47
N GLY A 32 -0.79 -5.58 12.91
CA GLY A 32 0.37 -5.59 12.01
C GLY A 32 0.10 -6.31 10.69
N ALA A 33 -1.17 -6.48 10.30
CA ALA A 33 -1.58 -7.17 9.09
C ALA A 33 -1.42 -6.30 7.83
N LEU A 34 -1.35 -4.97 8.00
CA LEU A 34 -1.15 -4.01 6.91
C LEU A 34 0.33 -3.90 6.50
N ARG A 35 0.89 -5.01 6.02
CA ARG A 35 2.25 -5.10 5.48
C ARG A 35 2.29 -6.04 4.29
N ARG A 36 3.15 -5.75 3.31
CA ARG A 36 3.29 -6.56 2.10
C ARG A 36 4.71 -6.44 1.56
N ASN A 37 5.30 -7.59 1.24
CA ASN A 37 6.57 -7.62 0.54
C ASN A 37 6.30 -7.86 -0.95
N ILE A 38 6.90 -7.04 -1.80
CA ILE A 38 6.80 -7.12 -3.26
C ILE A 38 8.20 -7.43 -3.80
N SER A 39 8.34 -8.58 -4.45
CA SER A 39 9.56 -8.97 -5.15
C SER A 39 9.44 -8.71 -6.64
N SER A 40 10.58 -8.71 -7.33
CA SER A 40 10.66 -8.46 -8.78
C SER A 40 9.78 -9.37 -9.63
N ASN A 41 9.64 -10.64 -9.26
CA ASN A 41 8.80 -11.61 -9.97
C ASN A 41 7.29 -11.40 -9.78
N MET A 42 6.86 -10.57 -8.83
CA MET A 42 5.43 -10.25 -8.64
C MET A 42 4.95 -9.18 -9.61
N LEU A 43 5.86 -8.43 -10.24
CA LEU A 43 5.50 -7.39 -11.19
C LEU A 43 5.26 -7.99 -12.59
N PRO A 44 4.20 -7.56 -13.29
CA PRO A 44 4.00 -7.95 -14.67
C PRO A 44 5.19 -7.56 -15.54
N GLN A 45 5.57 -8.41 -16.51
CA GLN A 45 6.69 -8.12 -17.43
C GLN A 45 6.48 -6.82 -18.22
N ARG A 46 5.23 -6.44 -18.48
CA ARG A 46 4.86 -5.20 -19.19
C ARG A 46 4.96 -3.94 -18.32
N PHE A 47 5.15 -4.09 -17.01
CA PHE A 47 5.29 -2.94 -16.14
C PHE A 47 6.64 -2.26 -16.40
N PRO A 48 6.67 -0.94 -16.66
CA PRO A 48 7.87 -0.26 -17.15
C PRO A 48 8.99 -0.19 -16.10
N LEU A 49 8.64 -0.32 -14.81
CA LEU A 49 9.57 -0.22 -13.70
C LEU A 49 9.74 -1.59 -13.03
N GLN A 50 10.67 -2.38 -13.55
CA GLN A 50 11.03 -3.64 -12.92
C GLN A 50 11.78 -3.38 -11.60
N LEU A 51 11.53 -4.18 -10.56
CA LEU A 51 12.28 -4.08 -9.29
C LEU A 51 13.67 -4.70 -9.45
N ARG A 52 14.53 -4.01 -10.20
CA ARG A 52 15.95 -4.30 -10.38
C ARG A 52 16.74 -3.02 -10.25
N THR A 53 17.96 -3.11 -9.74
CA THR A 53 18.85 -1.94 -9.62
C THR A 53 19.13 -1.28 -10.96
N LYS A 54 19.15 -2.05 -12.06
CA LYS A 54 19.28 -1.52 -13.43
C LYS A 54 18.15 -0.58 -13.81
N SER A 55 16.89 -0.98 -13.56
CA SER A 55 15.72 -0.13 -13.83
C SER A 55 15.64 1.04 -12.85
N MET A 56 16.04 0.83 -11.59
CA MET A 56 16.08 1.87 -10.57
C MET A 56 17.23 2.86 -10.75
N GLY A 57 18.27 2.50 -11.51
CA GLY A 57 19.41 3.36 -11.83
C GLY A 57 19.00 4.66 -12.53
N HIS A 58 17.84 4.70 -13.19
CA HIS A 58 17.26 5.92 -13.73
C HIS A 58 16.85 6.95 -12.66
N PHE A 59 16.56 6.49 -11.43
CA PHE A 59 16.18 7.35 -10.30
C PHE A 59 17.28 7.47 -9.25
N ALA A 60 18.04 6.39 -9.03
CA ALA A 60 19.12 6.30 -8.05
C ALA A 60 20.35 5.62 -8.69
N PRO A 61 21.17 6.37 -9.45
CA PRO A 61 22.30 5.83 -10.20
C PRO A 61 23.29 5.02 -9.35
N GLN A 62 23.51 5.46 -8.10
CA GLN A 62 24.44 4.83 -7.16
C GLN A 62 24.07 3.37 -6.83
N LEU A 63 22.79 2.99 -6.95
CA LEU A 63 22.36 1.61 -6.77
C LEU A 63 22.86 0.71 -7.89
N GLN A 64 22.79 1.17 -9.13
CA GLN A 64 23.27 0.42 -10.28
C GLN A 64 24.81 0.34 -10.30
N GLU A 65 25.49 1.40 -9.85
CA GLU A 65 26.96 1.41 -9.73
C GLU A 65 27.46 0.42 -8.68
N ARG A 66 26.83 0.41 -7.49
CA ARG A 66 27.27 -0.44 -6.36
C ARG A 66 26.76 -1.89 -6.45
N TYR A 67 25.58 -2.09 -7.01
CA TYR A 67 24.92 -3.39 -7.12
C TYR A 67 24.37 -3.61 -8.53
N PRO A 68 25.23 -3.88 -9.53
CA PRO A 68 24.81 -3.92 -10.93
C PRO A 68 23.83 -5.07 -11.21
N ASP A 69 22.68 -4.69 -11.80
CA ASP A 69 21.58 -5.57 -12.25
C ASP A 69 21.08 -6.61 -11.22
N GLN A 70 21.13 -6.26 -9.95
CA GLN A 70 20.61 -7.08 -8.86
C GLN A 70 19.08 -6.94 -8.72
N PRO A 71 18.38 -8.02 -8.33
CA PRO A 71 16.96 -7.94 -7.99
C PRO A 71 16.74 -7.09 -6.74
N MET A 72 15.58 -6.44 -6.69
CA MET A 72 15.15 -5.67 -5.53
C MET A 72 13.84 -6.21 -4.95
N GLU A 73 13.66 -5.98 -3.66
CA GLU A 73 12.42 -6.21 -2.92
C GLU A 73 11.94 -4.90 -2.30
N LEU A 74 10.62 -4.72 -2.23
CA LEU A 74 9.99 -3.58 -1.59
C LEU A 74 9.11 -4.07 -0.43
N HIS A 75 9.43 -3.66 0.78
CA HIS A 75 8.64 -3.96 1.97
C HIS A 75 7.72 -2.77 2.27
N LEU A 76 6.44 -2.98 2.02
CA LEU A 76 5.38 -2.03 2.31
C LEU A 76 4.82 -2.28 3.71
N SER A 77 4.58 -1.22 4.46
CA SER A 77 3.93 -1.29 5.77
C SER A 77 3.10 -0.04 6.03
N ALA A 78 1.97 -0.18 6.72
CA ALA A 78 1.24 0.96 7.23
C ALA A 78 2.01 1.60 8.39
N ARG A 79 2.14 2.93 8.37
CA ARG A 79 2.72 3.70 9.48
C ARG A 79 1.66 4.23 10.44
N ARG A 80 0.45 4.44 9.94
CA ARG A 80 -0.70 4.91 10.69
C ARG A 80 -1.92 4.14 10.20
N GLN A 81 -2.94 4.09 11.05
CA GLN A 81 -4.22 3.54 10.68
C GLN A 81 -4.77 4.22 9.40
N PRO A 82 -5.20 3.45 8.38
CA PRO A 82 -5.97 3.98 7.26
C PRO A 82 -7.26 4.65 7.73
N LEU A 83 -7.63 5.77 7.13
CA LEU A 83 -8.85 6.49 7.46
C LEU A 83 -9.83 6.46 6.28
N LEU A 84 -11.07 6.12 6.56
CA LEU A 84 -12.18 6.17 5.60
C LEU A 84 -13.22 7.19 6.09
N SER A 85 -13.72 8.00 5.17
CA SER A 85 -14.85 8.90 5.42
C SER A 85 -15.92 8.72 4.37
N CYS A 86 -17.14 8.46 4.83
CA CYS A 86 -18.30 8.29 3.96
C CYS A 86 -19.01 9.63 3.85
N ARG A 87 -18.86 10.31 2.71
CA ARG A 87 -19.62 11.52 2.42
C ARG A 87 -20.77 11.20 1.46
N PRO A 88 -21.84 12.01 1.43
CA PRO A 88 -22.97 11.76 0.54
C PRO A 88 -22.59 11.68 -0.95
N ASP A 89 -21.51 12.35 -1.33
CA ASP A 89 -21.05 12.46 -2.72
C ASP A 89 -19.96 11.44 -3.09
N ALA A 90 -19.20 10.94 -2.12
CA ALA A 90 -18.06 10.07 -2.38
C ALA A 90 -17.49 9.40 -1.12
N LEU A 91 -16.84 8.26 -1.34
CA LEU A 91 -15.99 7.63 -0.35
C LEU A 91 -14.59 8.23 -0.42
N HIS A 92 -14.09 8.71 0.72
CA HIS A 92 -12.74 9.24 0.83
C HIS A 92 -11.87 8.29 1.64
N GLY A 93 -10.71 7.93 1.11
CA GLY A 93 -9.71 7.11 1.79
C GLY A 93 -8.39 7.85 1.93
N ALA A 94 -7.75 7.72 3.09
CA ALA A 94 -6.39 8.19 3.33
C ALA A 94 -5.51 7.05 3.84
N LEU A 95 -4.36 6.85 3.18
CA LEU A 95 -3.39 5.80 3.45
C LEU A 95 -2.04 6.41 3.79
N PHE A 96 -1.43 5.96 4.88
CA PHE A 96 -0.12 6.41 5.33
C PHE A 96 0.78 5.19 5.51
N GLY A 97 1.77 5.05 4.65
CA GLY A 97 2.63 3.87 4.60
C GLY A 97 4.11 4.21 4.46
N SER A 98 4.94 3.22 4.72
CA SER A 98 6.35 3.20 4.37
C SER A 98 6.59 2.17 3.28
N ALA A 99 7.57 2.46 2.44
CA ALA A 99 8.09 1.52 1.47
C ALA A 99 9.60 1.45 1.64
N GLU A 100 10.10 0.36 2.18
CA GLU A 100 11.52 0.12 2.37
C GLU A 100 12.05 -0.76 1.24
N ALA A 101 13.03 -0.26 0.50
CA ALA A 101 13.61 -0.95 -0.63
C ALA A 101 14.88 -1.69 -0.22
N PHE A 102 15.03 -2.92 -0.69
CA PHE A 102 16.19 -3.76 -0.45
C PHE A 102 16.78 -4.24 -1.77
N VAL A 103 18.11 -4.29 -1.83
CA VAL A 103 18.83 -5.05 -2.86
C VAL A 103 18.99 -6.48 -2.35
N VAL A 104 18.63 -7.46 -3.16
CA VAL A 104 18.81 -8.88 -2.83
C VAL A 104 20.08 -9.37 -3.49
N LEU A 105 21.07 -9.73 -2.68
CA LEU A 105 22.35 -10.26 -3.13
C LEU A 105 22.24 -11.76 -3.51
N PRO A 106 23.21 -12.32 -4.26
CA PRO A 106 23.20 -13.74 -4.66
C PRO A 106 23.15 -14.73 -3.49
N ASN A 107 23.63 -14.33 -2.32
CA ASN A 107 23.57 -15.10 -1.07
C ASN A 107 22.22 -14.95 -0.33
N ALA A 108 21.18 -14.44 -0.99
CA ALA A 108 19.87 -14.10 -0.44
C ALA A 108 19.88 -13.06 0.71
N THR A 109 21.00 -12.37 0.92
CA THR A 109 21.08 -11.28 1.90
C THR A 109 20.39 -10.04 1.36
N ARG A 110 19.61 -9.37 2.22
CA ARG A 110 18.91 -8.12 1.90
C ARG A 110 19.71 -6.94 2.42
N VAL A 111 20.15 -6.07 1.52
CA VAL A 111 20.82 -4.83 1.88
C VAL A 111 19.83 -3.67 1.74
N PRO A 112 19.54 -2.91 2.82
CA PRO A 112 18.65 -1.77 2.74
C PRO A 112 19.21 -0.71 1.79
N ALA A 113 18.38 -0.26 0.85
CA ALA A 113 18.73 0.72 -0.17
C ALA A 113 18.23 2.11 0.22
N PHE A 114 16.92 2.26 0.45
CA PHE A 114 16.29 3.51 0.84
C PHE A 114 14.92 3.25 1.48
N LEU A 115 14.42 4.24 2.22
CA LEU A 115 13.10 4.23 2.85
C LEU A 115 12.27 5.39 2.32
N LEU A 116 11.09 5.10 1.79
CA LEU A 116 10.12 6.10 1.36
C LEU A 116 8.98 6.23 2.34
N HIS A 117 8.45 7.44 2.39
CA HIS A 117 7.32 7.80 3.20
C HIS A 117 6.15 8.21 2.32
N LEU A 118 5.08 7.41 2.37
CA LEU A 118 3.94 7.50 1.46
C LEU A 118 2.72 8.06 2.20
N ALA A 119 2.06 9.03 1.57
CA ALA A 119 0.75 9.51 1.94
C ALA A 119 -0.08 9.58 0.65
N ALA A 120 -1.18 8.84 0.60
CA ALA A 120 -2.06 8.77 -0.56
C ALA A 120 -3.50 9.03 -0.13
N THR A 121 -4.22 9.80 -0.94
CA THR A 121 -5.66 9.99 -0.81
C THR A 121 -6.36 9.43 -2.05
N ALA A 122 -7.50 8.81 -1.83
CA ALA A 122 -8.34 8.27 -2.90
C ALA A 122 -9.77 8.73 -2.71
N ARG A 123 -10.45 8.97 -3.83
CA ARG A 123 -11.88 9.25 -3.90
C ARG A 123 -12.52 8.18 -4.78
N GLY A 124 -13.52 7.49 -4.23
CA GLY A 124 -14.33 6.49 -4.90
C GLY A 124 -15.75 6.98 -5.12
#